data_AF-A0AAV7AQ93-F1
#
_entry.id   AF-A0AAV7AQ93-F1
#
_cell.length_a   1.000
_cell.length_b   1.000
_cell.length_c   1.000
_cell.angle_alpha   90.00
_cell.angle_beta   90.00
_cell.angle_gamma   90.00
#
_symmetry.space_group_name_H-M   'P 1'
#
loop_
_entity.id
_entity.type
_entity.pdbx_description
1 polymer ?
#
loop_
_entity_poly.entity_id
_entity_poly.type
_entity_poly.pdbx_seq_one_letter_code
_entity_poly.pdbx_strand_id
1 'polypeptide(L)'
;MAAVDSFHLLYREVARSCHNHLEFLAVVGALYTAQKSFCILYDCYSLIRSHVTPCLLRKRDLVQQYGKWAVVTGANSSIGKAYAEELAKNGMNIILVCSSRENGVSEAITGDYGVNTKFIDVDFSQGHEVYYSIMEALKGLDVGILVNNAGVFDEYPEHILEVPEDELWKIIHVNLAAAVMMARIVLPGMAQKKRGAIVNVICGSVGKSDAQTAASKVKYLYTKRLWV
;
A
#
# COMPACT_ATOMS: atom_id res chain seq x y z
N MET A 1 -41.11 32.61 -63.43
CA MET A 1 -41.63 31.73 -62.36
C MET A 1 -40.66 30.59 -61.97
N ALA A 2 -39.58 30.32 -62.70
CA ALA A 2 -38.63 29.21 -62.42
C ALA A 2 -37.53 29.51 -61.37
N ALA A 3 -37.24 30.78 -61.06
CA ALA A 3 -36.15 31.14 -60.15
C ALA A 3 -36.48 30.93 -58.66
N VAL A 4 -37.76 30.98 -58.29
CA VAL A 4 -38.23 30.82 -56.90
C VAL A 4 -38.13 29.36 -56.43
N ASP A 5 -38.32 28.40 -57.34
CA ASP A 5 -38.21 26.97 -57.03
C ASP A 5 -36.76 26.54 -56.74
N SER A 6 -35.78 27.18 -57.38
CA SER A 6 -34.35 26.88 -57.20
C SER A 6 -33.85 27.23 -55.79
N PHE A 7 -34.27 28.38 -55.25
CA PHE A 7 -33.88 28.80 -53.90
C PHE A 7 -34.52 27.91 -52.81
N HIS A 8 -35.77 27.52 -53.00
CA HIS A 8 -36.46 26.62 -52.07
C HIS A 8 -35.84 25.21 -52.08
N LEU A 9 -35.38 24.71 -53.23
CA LEU A 9 -34.65 23.45 -53.33
C LEU A 9 -33.30 23.52 -52.61
N LEU A 10 -32.54 24.59 -52.84
CA LEU A 10 -31.23 24.80 -52.20
C LEU A 10 -31.36 24.89 -50.67
N TYR A 11 -32.32 25.67 -50.16
CA TYR A 11 -32.57 25.78 -48.72
C TYR A 11 -32.94 24.43 -48.10
N ARG A 12 -33.77 23.63 -48.79
CA ARG A 12 -34.20 22.32 -48.30
C ARG A 12 -33.06 21.30 -48.29
N GLU A 13 -32.11 21.41 -49.23
CA GLU A 13 -30.95 20.55 -49.31
C GLU A 13 -29.87 20.93 -48.27
N VAL A 14 -29.63 22.23 -48.06
CA VAL A 14 -28.77 22.76 -46.99
C VAL A 14 -29.33 22.41 -45.61
N ALA A 15 -30.64 22.60 -45.40
CA ALA A 15 -31.29 22.25 -44.14
C ALA A 15 -31.21 20.74 -43.84
N ARG A 16 -31.35 19.89 -44.87
CA ARG A 16 -31.21 18.43 -44.75
C ARG A 16 -29.76 18.02 -44.43
N SER A 17 -28.78 18.69 -45.05
CA SER A 17 -27.36 18.48 -44.75
C SER A 17 -27.01 18.89 -43.31
N CYS A 18 -27.45 20.07 -42.88
CA CYS A 18 -27.28 20.58 -41.52
C CYS A 18 -27.94 19.68 -40.46
N HIS A 19 -29.13 19.13 -40.74
CA HIS A 19 -29.82 18.22 -39.83
C HIS A 19 -29.03 16.94 -39.59
N ASN A 20 -28.44 16.35 -40.63
CA ASN A 20 -27.60 15.15 -40.49
C ASN A 20 -26.33 15.41 -39.65
N HIS A 21 -25.73 16.60 -39.78
CA HIS A 21 -24.59 16.99 -38.96
C HIS A 21 -24.97 17.22 -37.49
N LEU A 22 -26.15 17.79 -37.23
CA LEU A 22 -26.67 18.00 -35.88
C LEU A 22 -26.96 16.66 -35.17
N GLU A 23 -27.60 15.73 -35.87
CA GLU A 23 -27.87 14.37 -35.38
C GLU A 23 -26.57 13.61 -35.07
N PHE A 24 -25.56 13.73 -35.93
CA PHE A 24 -24.24 13.14 -35.68
C PHE A 24 -23.59 13.70 -34.41
N LEU A 25 -23.59 15.02 -34.23
CA LEU A 25 -23.06 15.67 -33.03
C LEU A 25 -23.85 15.26 -31.76
N ALA A 26 -25.17 15.10 -31.88
CA ALA A 26 -26.01 14.65 -30.77
C ALA A 26 -25.67 13.21 -30.35
N VAL A 27 -25.45 12.29 -31.30
CA VAL A 27 -25.04 10.91 -31.01
C VAL A 27 -23.66 10.87 -30.34
N VAL A 28 -22.69 11.64 -30.84
CA VAL A 28 -21.35 11.75 -30.21
C VAL A 28 -21.46 12.31 -28.79
N GLY A 29 -22.28 13.34 -28.59
CA GLY A 29 -22.55 13.91 -27.26
C GLY A 29 -23.25 12.92 -26.31
N ALA A 30 -24.20 12.14 -26.80
CA ALA A 30 -24.89 11.11 -26.03
C ALA A 30 -23.93 9.98 -25.62
N LEU A 31 -23.06 9.52 -26.52
CA LEU A 31 -22.04 8.52 -26.21
C LEU A 31 -21.04 9.03 -25.17
N TYR A 32 -20.58 10.29 -25.29
CA TYR A 32 -19.66 10.89 -24.32
C TYR A 32 -20.31 11.06 -22.93
N THR A 33 -21.55 11.55 -22.87
CA THR A 33 -22.28 11.71 -21.61
C THR A 33 -22.60 10.36 -20.96
N ALA A 34 -22.96 9.34 -21.74
CA ALA A 34 -23.12 7.97 -21.25
C ALA A 34 -21.82 7.40 -20.68
N GLN A 35 -20.70 7.56 -21.39
CA GLN A 35 -19.38 7.13 -20.92
C GLN A 35 -18.99 7.82 -19.61
N LYS A 36 -19.15 9.15 -19.53
CA LYS A 36 -18.83 9.91 -18.31
C LYS A 36 -19.76 9.55 -17.15
N SER A 37 -21.05 9.35 -17.41
CA SER A 37 -22.00 8.91 -16.40
C SER A 37 -21.62 7.54 -15.85
N PHE A 38 -21.20 6.61 -16.71
CA PHE A 38 -20.71 5.30 -16.28
C PHE A 38 -19.44 5.41 -15.42
N CYS A 39 -18.46 6.24 -15.80
CA CYS A 39 -17.27 6.47 -14.97
C CYS A 39 -17.64 7.04 -13.60
N ILE A 40 -18.50 8.07 -13.54
CA ILE A 40 -18.92 8.67 -12.27
C ILE A 40 -19.65 7.64 -11.40
N LEU A 41 -20.56 6.85 -11.98
CA LEU A 41 -21.26 5.79 -11.26
C LEU A 41 -20.28 4.73 -10.73
N TYR A 42 -19.28 4.35 -11.53
CA TYR A 42 -18.24 3.40 -11.12
C TYR A 42 -17.38 3.98 -9.99
N ASP A 43 -16.99 5.25 -10.07
CA ASP A 43 -16.20 5.93 -9.04
C ASP A 43 -17.01 6.10 -7.74
N CYS A 44 -18.29 6.47 -7.84
CA CYS A 44 -19.20 6.51 -6.70
C CYS A 44 -19.38 5.13 -6.08
N TYR A 45 -19.57 4.08 -6.90
CA TYR A 45 -19.63 2.71 -6.41
C TYR A 45 -18.33 2.29 -5.72
N SER A 46 -17.18 2.65 -6.28
CA SER A 46 -15.86 2.40 -5.68
C SER A 46 -15.68 3.12 -4.34
N LEU A 47 -16.13 4.38 -4.23
CA LEU A 47 -16.14 5.16 -3.00
C LEU A 47 -17.05 4.55 -1.93
N ILE A 48 -18.28 4.21 -2.30
CA ILE A 48 -19.22 3.54 -1.39
C ILE A 48 -18.65 2.19 -0.95
N ARG A 49 -18.10 1.41 -1.88
CA ARG A 49 -17.47 0.12 -1.57
C ARG A 49 -16.25 0.25 -0.65
N SER A 50 -15.45 1.30 -0.81
CA SER A 50 -14.25 1.50 0.00
C SER A 50 -14.54 2.10 1.38
N HIS A 51 -15.60 2.90 1.54
CA HIS A 51 -15.89 3.59 2.81
C HIS A 51 -17.05 2.97 3.57
N VAL A 52 -18.13 2.60 2.89
CA VAL A 52 -19.37 2.12 3.52
C VAL A 52 -19.28 0.63 3.82
N THR A 53 -18.69 -0.16 2.91
CA THR A 53 -18.56 -1.61 3.09
C THR A 53 -17.68 -2.02 4.28
N PRO A 54 -16.51 -1.43 4.57
CA PRO A 54 -15.77 -1.76 5.79
C PRO A 54 -16.45 -1.27 7.07
N CYS A 55 -17.28 -0.23 7.00
CA CYS A 55 -18.10 0.22 8.13
C CYS A 55 -19.27 -0.73 8.44
N LEU A 56 -19.87 -1.35 7.41
CA LEU A 56 -21.03 -2.25 7.54
C LEU A 56 -20.65 -3.73 7.72
N LEU A 57 -19.49 -4.16 7.22
CA LEU A 57 -19.04 -5.53 7.36
C LEU A 57 -18.57 -5.79 8.80
N ARG A 58 -19.06 -6.90 9.38
CA ARG A 58 -18.62 -7.46 10.66
C ARG A 58 -17.10 -7.38 10.79
N LYS A 59 -16.60 -6.68 11.83
CA LYS A 59 -15.18 -6.64 12.19
C LYS A 59 -14.63 -8.07 12.16
N ARG A 60 -13.66 -8.32 11.28
CA ARG A 60 -12.98 -9.61 11.24
C ARG A 60 -12.15 -9.71 12.51
N ASP A 61 -12.30 -10.83 13.22
CA ASP A 61 -11.42 -11.14 14.34
C ASP A 61 -10.04 -11.50 13.75
N LEU A 62 -9.13 -10.52 13.76
CA LEU A 62 -7.78 -10.68 13.22
C LEU A 62 -6.98 -11.73 14.01
N VAL A 63 -7.24 -11.86 15.31
CA VAL A 63 -6.57 -12.85 16.18
C VAL A 63 -6.95 -14.26 15.76
N GLN A 64 -8.25 -14.49 15.54
CA GLN A 64 -8.74 -15.78 15.05
C GLN A 64 -8.24 -16.05 13.62
N GLN A 65 -8.31 -15.06 12.73
CA GLN A 65 -8.01 -15.23 11.31
C GLN A 65 -6.51 -15.44 11.03
N TYR A 66 -5.64 -14.63 11.65
CA TYR A 66 -4.23 -14.58 11.28
C TYR A 66 -3.30 -15.07 12.39
N GLY A 67 -3.57 -14.75 13.65
CA GLY A 67 -2.74 -15.16 14.78
C GLY A 67 -2.75 -14.15 15.92
N LYS A 68 -2.24 -14.54 17.09
CA LYS A 68 -2.27 -13.69 18.28
C LYS A 68 -1.31 -12.49 18.23
N TRP A 69 -0.19 -12.62 17.53
CA TRP A 69 0.86 -11.61 17.49
C TRP A 69 1.02 -10.98 16.11
N ALA A 70 1.26 -9.68 16.08
CA ALA A 70 1.69 -8.94 14.90
C ALA A 70 3.09 -8.36 15.11
N VAL A 71 3.92 -8.39 14.08
CA VAL A 71 5.25 -7.77 14.06
C VAL A 71 5.20 -6.53 13.18
N VAL A 72 5.63 -5.39 13.71
CA VAL A 72 5.69 -4.12 12.97
C VAL A 72 7.12 -3.62 12.96
N THR A 73 7.72 -3.56 11.76
CA THR A 73 9.07 -3.00 11.58
C THR A 73 9.02 -1.51 11.32
N GLY A 74 10.00 -0.75 11.83
CA GLY A 74 10.01 0.71 11.74
C GLY A 74 8.86 1.35 12.50
N ALA A 75 8.48 0.79 13.65
CA ALA A 75 7.30 1.24 14.39
C ALA A 75 7.40 2.66 14.97
N ASN A 76 8.60 3.26 15.00
CA ASN A 76 8.79 4.67 15.36
C ASN A 76 8.26 5.63 14.28
N SER A 77 8.02 5.18 13.05
CA SER A 77 7.43 6.05 12.03
C SER A 77 5.93 6.25 12.30
N SER A 78 5.38 7.39 11.90
CA SER A 78 3.95 7.70 12.06
C SER A 78 3.04 6.61 11.45
N ILE A 79 3.42 6.09 10.28
CA ILE A 79 2.70 5.00 9.61
C ILE A 79 2.85 3.69 10.40
N GLY A 80 4.07 3.35 10.84
CA GLY A 80 4.32 2.14 11.63
C GLY A 80 3.54 2.14 12.94
N LYS A 81 3.55 3.26 13.67
CA LYS A 81 2.78 3.48 14.89
C LYS A 81 1.28 3.32 14.64
N ALA A 82 0.73 3.95 13.61
CA ALA A 82 -0.69 3.82 13.27
C ALA A 82 -1.10 2.37 12.95
N TYR A 83 -0.25 1.61 12.25
CA TYR A 83 -0.48 0.17 12.04
C TYR A 83 -0.47 -0.60 13.37
N ALA A 84 0.49 -0.31 14.25
CA ALA A 84 0.59 -0.98 15.54
C ALA A 84 -0.65 -0.70 16.43
N GLU A 85 -1.11 0.55 16.48
CA GLU A 85 -2.32 0.97 17.21
C GLU A 85 -3.59 0.32 16.66
N GLU A 86 -3.78 0.30 15.34
CA GLU A 86 -4.96 -0.33 14.75
C GLU A 86 -4.96 -1.85 14.93
N LEU A 87 -3.80 -2.52 14.86
CA LEU A 87 -3.71 -3.95 15.16
C LEU A 87 -3.98 -4.26 16.63
N ALA A 88 -3.48 -3.41 17.55
CA ALA A 88 -3.72 -3.52 18.98
C ALA A 88 -5.20 -3.32 19.33
N LYS A 89 -5.86 -2.33 18.72
CA LYS A 89 -7.31 -2.08 18.82
C LYS A 89 -8.16 -3.25 18.35
N ASN A 90 -7.63 -4.11 17.48
CA ASN A 90 -8.25 -5.36 17.05
C ASN A 90 -7.86 -6.57 17.92
N GLY A 91 -7.21 -6.35 19.07
CA GLY A 91 -6.89 -7.36 20.08
C GLY A 91 -5.61 -8.15 19.82
N MET A 92 -4.81 -7.79 18.82
CA MET A 92 -3.53 -8.45 18.56
C MET A 92 -2.45 -7.92 19.51
N ASN A 93 -1.61 -8.81 20.01
CA ASN A 93 -0.38 -8.42 20.70
C ASN A 93 0.65 -7.91 19.68
N ILE A 94 1.43 -6.89 20.04
CA ILE A 94 2.29 -6.17 19.09
C ILE A 94 3.78 -6.37 19.42
N ILE A 95 4.57 -6.70 18.42
CA ILE A 95 6.03 -6.75 18.48
C ILE A 95 6.56 -5.60 17.65
N LEU A 96 7.17 -4.63 18.32
CA LEU A 96 7.70 -3.40 17.75
C LEU A 96 9.19 -3.63 17.47
N VAL A 97 9.61 -3.54 16.21
CA VAL A 97 11.00 -3.70 15.80
C VAL A 97 11.50 -2.38 15.20
N CYS A 98 12.29 -1.65 15.98
CA CYS A 98 12.85 -0.36 15.60
C CYS A 98 14.02 0.00 16.53
N SER A 99 14.85 0.96 16.12
CA SER A 99 15.98 1.42 16.93
C SER A 99 15.52 2.30 18.10
N SER A 100 16.18 2.18 19.26
CA SER A 100 15.76 2.65 20.60
C SER A 100 15.60 4.16 20.86
N ARG A 101 15.31 4.98 19.85
CA ARG A 101 15.05 6.41 20.11
C ARG A 101 13.72 6.68 20.84
N GLU A 102 12.75 5.77 20.85
CA GLU A 102 11.42 6.06 21.43
C GLU A 102 10.75 4.85 22.12
N ASN A 103 11.16 4.54 23.37
CA ASN A 103 10.59 3.46 24.18
C ASN A 103 9.10 3.65 24.54
N GLY A 104 8.57 4.87 24.45
CA GLY A 104 7.21 5.20 24.89
C GLY A 104 6.07 4.63 24.03
N VAL A 105 6.35 4.20 22.78
CA VAL A 105 5.29 3.66 21.89
C VAL A 105 4.74 2.34 22.41
N SER A 106 5.61 1.48 22.94
CA SER A 106 5.21 0.17 23.48
C SER A 106 4.34 0.30 24.73
N GLU A 107 4.71 1.21 25.64
CA GLU A 107 4.00 1.51 26.87
C GLU A 107 2.64 2.14 26.58
N ALA A 108 2.58 3.10 25.65
CA ALA A 108 1.34 3.73 25.22
C ALA A 108 0.35 2.69 24.64
N ILE A 109 0.79 1.85 23.71
CA ILE A 109 -0.07 0.81 23.10
C ILE A 109 -0.57 -0.18 24.16
N THR A 110 0.29 -0.56 25.10
CA THR A 110 -0.09 -1.46 26.20
C THR A 110 -1.15 -0.83 27.10
N GLY A 111 -0.95 0.44 27.48
CA GLY A 111 -1.86 1.19 28.35
C GLY A 111 -3.22 1.48 27.69
N ASP A 112 -3.20 1.89 26.41
CA ASP A 112 -4.41 2.34 25.70
C ASP A 112 -5.31 1.18 25.27
N TYR A 113 -4.73 0.03 24.91
CA TYR A 113 -5.47 -1.09 24.32
C TYR A 113 -5.48 -2.37 25.17
N GLY A 114 -4.70 -2.44 26.25
CA GLY A 114 -4.65 -3.62 27.13
C GLY A 114 -4.09 -4.89 26.48
N VAL A 115 -3.34 -4.75 25.37
CA VAL A 115 -2.66 -5.85 24.69
C VAL A 115 -1.22 -5.98 25.18
N ASN A 116 -0.60 -7.14 24.96
CA ASN A 116 0.81 -7.30 25.28
C ASN A 116 1.66 -6.70 24.16
N THR A 117 2.68 -5.93 24.53
CA THR A 117 3.69 -5.46 23.60
C THR A 117 5.06 -6.06 23.90
N LYS A 118 5.87 -6.22 22.86
CA LYS A 118 7.30 -6.53 22.98
C LYS A 118 8.07 -5.53 22.13
N PHE A 119 9.13 -4.99 22.68
CA PHE A 119 10.04 -4.11 21.96
C PHE A 119 11.34 -4.85 21.65
N ILE A 120 11.80 -4.73 20.41
CA ILE A 120 13.06 -5.31 19.95
C ILE A 120 13.88 -4.18 19.34
N ASP A 121 14.93 -3.76 20.06
CA ASP A 121 15.86 -2.73 19.62
C ASP A 121 16.75 -3.27 18.50
N VAL A 122 16.44 -2.91 17.25
CA VAL A 122 17.21 -3.32 16.08
C VAL A 122 17.35 -2.17 15.10
N ASP A 123 18.60 -1.95 14.70
CA ASP A 123 18.96 -1.17 13.53
C ASP A 123 19.30 -2.10 12.35
N PHE A 124 18.43 -2.12 11.34
CA PHE A 124 18.62 -2.95 10.15
C PHE A 124 19.82 -2.55 9.29
N SER A 125 20.45 -1.40 9.54
CA SER A 125 21.67 -1.01 8.83
C SER A 125 22.93 -1.76 9.30
N GLN A 126 22.90 -2.37 10.49
CA GLN A 126 24.04 -3.08 11.09
C GLN A 126 24.29 -4.48 10.48
N GLY A 127 23.57 -4.84 9.42
CA GLY A 127 23.77 -6.07 8.67
C GLY A 127 23.05 -7.27 9.28
N HIS A 128 23.56 -8.47 8.98
CA HIS A 128 22.84 -9.73 9.16
C HIS A 128 22.67 -10.21 10.62
N GLU A 129 23.51 -9.78 11.55
CA GLU A 129 23.53 -10.31 12.92
C GLU A 129 22.25 -9.98 13.68
N VAL A 130 21.63 -8.84 13.37
CA VAL A 130 20.39 -8.37 14.01
C VAL A 130 19.20 -9.31 13.79
N TYR A 131 19.23 -10.15 12.75
CA TYR A 131 18.14 -11.08 12.48
C TYR A 131 18.13 -12.27 13.44
N TYR A 132 19.26 -12.62 14.06
CA TYR A 132 19.32 -13.72 15.03
C TYR A 132 18.57 -13.35 16.32
N SER A 133 18.76 -12.14 16.84
CA SER A 133 18.04 -11.67 18.03
C SER A 133 16.52 -11.58 17.78
N ILE A 134 16.11 -11.13 16.59
CA ILE A 134 14.71 -11.13 16.18
C ILE A 134 14.16 -12.55 16.12
N MET A 135 14.86 -13.47 15.46
CA MET A 135 14.42 -14.87 15.33
C MET A 135 14.22 -15.51 16.71
N GLU A 136 15.13 -15.26 17.65
CA GLU A 136 15.01 -15.75 19.02
C GLU A 136 13.81 -15.14 19.75
N ALA A 137 13.61 -13.82 19.64
CA ALA A 137 12.49 -13.12 20.28
C ALA A 137 11.11 -13.57 19.73
N LEU A 138 11.05 -13.96 18.45
CA LEU A 138 9.83 -14.46 17.80
C LEU A 138 9.59 -15.96 18.04
N LYS A 139 10.57 -16.68 18.59
CA LYS A 139 10.49 -18.13 18.77
C LYS A 139 9.32 -18.51 19.68
N GLY A 140 8.49 -19.45 19.21
CA GLY A 140 7.32 -19.93 19.94
C GLY A 140 6.13 -18.98 19.96
N LEU A 141 6.23 -17.79 19.34
CA LEU A 141 5.11 -16.87 19.24
C LEU A 141 4.19 -17.21 18.06
N ASP A 142 2.89 -16.99 18.27
CA ASP A 142 1.89 -17.12 17.22
C ASP A 142 1.82 -15.86 16.35
N VAL A 143 2.88 -15.62 15.57
CA VAL A 143 2.96 -14.47 14.65
C VAL A 143 2.05 -14.70 13.46
N GLY A 144 1.02 -13.87 13.35
CA GLY A 144 0.01 -13.92 12.29
C GLY A 144 0.13 -12.81 11.26
N ILE A 145 0.64 -11.63 11.65
CA ILE A 145 0.78 -10.49 10.74
C ILE A 145 2.20 -9.93 10.83
N LEU A 146 2.84 -9.68 9.68
CA LEU A 146 4.08 -8.92 9.58
C LEU A 146 3.82 -7.65 8.77
N VAL A 147 4.12 -6.49 9.35
CA VAL A 147 4.10 -5.19 8.67
C VAL A 147 5.55 -4.75 8.44
N ASN A 148 5.99 -4.88 7.19
CA ASN A 148 7.30 -4.43 6.74
C ASN A 148 7.24 -2.94 6.37
N ASN A 149 7.41 -2.09 7.38
CA ASN A 149 7.36 -0.64 7.26
C ASN A 149 8.70 0.05 7.48
N ALA A 150 9.72 -0.64 8.01
CA ALA A 150 11.07 -0.10 8.11
C ALA A 150 11.54 0.45 6.76
N GLY A 151 12.04 1.68 6.80
CA GLY A 151 12.49 2.41 5.63
C GLY A 151 13.35 3.61 6.02
N VAL A 152 14.40 3.86 5.24
CA VAL A 152 15.17 5.12 5.25
C VAL A 152 15.02 5.81 3.91
N PHE A 153 15.05 7.13 3.96
CA PHE A 153 15.01 8.02 2.81
C PHE A 153 16.20 8.97 2.90
N ASP A 154 16.84 9.21 1.78
CA ASP A 154 17.86 10.25 1.64
C ASP A 154 17.16 11.61 1.60
N GLU A 155 17.77 12.61 2.24
CA GLU A 155 17.22 13.95 2.38
C GLU A 155 17.10 14.67 1.02
N TYR A 156 17.93 14.26 0.05
CA TYR A 156 17.89 14.71 -1.35
C TYR A 156 17.90 13.51 -2.30
N PRO A 157 17.00 13.47 -3.32
CA PRO A 157 17.07 12.50 -4.39
C PRO A 157 18.24 12.85 -5.31
N GLU A 158 19.45 12.48 -4.90
CA GLU A 158 20.66 12.60 -5.71
C GLU A 158 20.71 11.48 -6.75
N HIS A 159 21.41 11.73 -7.86
CA HIS A 159 21.60 10.71 -8.86
C HIS A 159 22.41 9.54 -8.26
N ILE A 160 22.14 8.29 -8.64
CA ILE A 160 22.81 7.10 -8.05
C ILE A 160 24.35 7.20 -8.09
N LEU A 161 24.91 7.96 -9.05
CA LEU A 161 26.35 8.19 -9.19
C LEU A 161 26.95 9.13 -8.14
N GLU A 162 26.12 9.91 -7.47
CA GLU A 162 26.51 10.95 -6.51
C GLU A 162 26.37 10.44 -5.06
N VAL A 163 25.51 9.44 -4.84
CA VAL A 163 25.28 8.84 -3.52
C VAL A 163 26.48 8.00 -3.09
N PRO A 164 27.05 8.22 -1.89
CA PRO A 164 28.11 7.38 -1.35
C PRO A 164 27.71 5.90 -1.27
N GLU A 165 28.67 5.00 -1.51
CA GLU A 165 28.39 3.56 -1.53
C GLU A 165 27.80 3.05 -0.19
N ASP A 166 28.29 3.56 0.94
CA ASP A 166 27.80 3.19 2.27
C ASP A 166 26.32 3.54 2.47
N GLU A 167 25.86 4.66 1.88
CA GLU A 167 24.47 5.09 1.94
C GLU A 167 23.58 4.23 1.03
N LEU A 168 24.07 3.86 -0.16
CA LEU A 168 23.40 2.88 -1.02
C LEU A 168 23.22 1.53 -0.31
N TRP A 169 24.26 1.01 0.34
CA TRP A 169 24.17 -0.23 1.12
C TRP A 169 23.20 -0.12 2.29
N LYS A 170 23.18 1.01 3.00
CA LYS A 170 22.21 1.27 4.06
C LYS A 170 20.78 1.23 3.53
N ILE A 171 20.48 1.88 2.41
CA ILE A 171 19.15 1.84 1.77
C ILE A 171 18.77 0.40 1.43
N ILE A 172 19.69 -0.36 0.83
CA ILE A 172 19.45 -1.76 0.46
C ILE A 172 19.16 -2.61 1.69
N HIS A 173 19.97 -2.49 2.75
CA HIS A 173 19.80 -3.28 3.97
C HIS A 173 18.48 -2.99 4.67
N VAL A 174 18.14 -1.71 4.86
CA VAL A 174 16.93 -1.32 5.58
C VAL A 174 15.67 -1.52 4.75
N ASN A 175 15.66 -1.09 3.48
CA ASN A 175 14.41 -1.05 2.70
C ASN A 175 14.11 -2.39 2.02
N LEU A 176 15.13 -3.16 1.64
CA LEU A 176 14.98 -4.42 0.91
C LEU A 176 15.32 -5.64 1.77
N ALA A 177 16.56 -5.73 2.28
CA ALA A 177 17.01 -6.92 2.97
C ALA A 177 16.18 -7.19 4.23
N ALA A 178 15.86 -6.16 5.02
CA ALA A 178 15.00 -6.29 6.19
C ALA A 178 13.62 -6.89 5.84
N ALA A 179 12.96 -6.41 4.78
CA ALA A 179 11.65 -6.92 4.40
C ALA A 179 11.69 -8.40 4.01
N VAL A 180 12.72 -8.81 3.27
CA VAL A 180 12.91 -10.21 2.83
C VAL A 180 13.27 -11.11 4.02
N MET A 181 14.20 -10.68 4.85
CA MET A 181 14.67 -11.46 6.00
C MET A 181 13.59 -11.61 7.06
N MET A 182 12.84 -10.56 7.38
CA MET A 182 11.71 -10.63 8.29
C MET A 182 10.63 -11.58 7.78
N ALA A 183 10.31 -11.52 6.48
CA ALA A 183 9.40 -12.48 5.87
C ALA A 183 9.94 -13.91 6.00
N ARG A 184 11.22 -14.15 5.70
CA ARG A 184 11.85 -15.47 5.85
C ARG A 184 11.76 -16.01 7.28
N ILE A 185 11.85 -15.16 8.30
CA ILE A 185 11.75 -15.56 9.71
C ILE A 185 10.32 -16.00 10.05
N VAL A 186 9.30 -15.26 9.62
CA VAL A 186 7.90 -15.52 10.02
C VAL A 186 7.16 -16.52 9.12
N LEU A 187 7.55 -16.62 7.85
CA LEU A 187 6.87 -17.43 6.83
C LEU A 187 6.75 -18.92 7.19
N PRO A 188 7.79 -19.60 7.72
CA PRO A 188 7.67 -21.01 8.07
C PRO A 188 6.55 -21.28 9.08
N GLY A 189 6.42 -20.41 10.09
CA GLY A 189 5.35 -20.49 11.09
C GLY A 189 3.96 -20.21 10.50
N MET A 190 3.84 -19.22 9.61
CA MET A 190 2.58 -18.92 8.91
C MET A 190 2.16 -20.05 7.96
N ALA A 191 3.11 -20.61 7.21
CA ALA A 191 2.89 -21.71 6.27
C ALA A 191 2.44 -22.98 7.00
N GLN A 192 3.08 -23.33 8.12
CA GLN A 192 2.69 -24.48 8.95
C GLN A 192 1.25 -24.36 9.45
N LYS A 193 0.82 -23.15 9.82
CA LYS A 193 -0.53 -22.87 10.32
C LYS A 193 -1.55 -22.63 9.20
N LYS A 194 -1.10 -22.53 7.95
CA LYS A 194 -1.91 -22.16 6.77
C LYS A 194 -2.69 -20.86 6.96
N ARG A 195 -2.14 -19.94 7.77
CA ARG A 195 -2.70 -18.61 8.02
C ARG A 195 -1.58 -17.63 8.32
N GLY A 196 -1.75 -16.42 7.82
CA GLY A 196 -0.82 -15.32 8.05
C GLY A 196 -0.98 -14.25 6.98
N ALA A 197 -0.50 -13.05 7.26
CA ALA A 197 -0.49 -11.94 6.31
C ALA A 197 0.83 -11.17 6.41
N ILE A 198 1.38 -10.79 5.25
CA ILE A 198 2.54 -9.91 5.16
C ILE A 198 2.11 -8.65 4.43
N VAL A 199 2.24 -7.50 5.10
CA VAL A 199 1.96 -6.18 4.58
C VAL A 199 3.28 -5.48 4.32
N ASN A 200 3.57 -5.18 3.05
CA ASN A 200 4.76 -4.43 2.67
C ASN A 200 4.37 -2.98 2.40
N VAL A 201 4.83 -2.07 3.26
CA VAL A 201 4.66 -0.63 3.03
C VAL A 201 5.75 -0.20 2.06
N ILE A 202 5.34 0.39 0.93
CA ILE A 202 6.21 0.84 -0.16
C ILE A 202 5.88 2.30 -0.48
N CYS A 203 6.89 3.06 -0.89
CA CYS A 203 6.69 4.41 -1.39
C CYS A 203 6.35 4.36 -2.89
N GLY A 204 5.32 5.10 -3.30
CA GLY A 204 4.76 5.11 -4.66
C GLY A 204 5.52 5.97 -5.67
N SER A 205 6.76 6.38 -5.39
CA SER A 205 7.59 7.21 -6.29
C SER A 205 8.04 6.42 -7.52
N VAL A 206 7.10 6.14 -8.42
CA VAL A 206 7.33 5.46 -9.70
C VAL A 206 7.63 6.53 -10.74
N GLY A 207 8.90 6.88 -10.93
CA GLY A 207 9.28 7.82 -12.00
C GLY A 207 10.70 8.37 -11.96
N LYS A 208 11.43 8.26 -10.85
CA LYS A 208 12.82 8.72 -10.73
C LYS A 208 13.82 7.57 -10.72
N SER A 209 15.01 7.80 -11.25
CA SER A 209 16.13 6.86 -11.33
C SER A 209 16.98 6.90 -10.05
N ASP A 210 16.33 6.72 -8.91
CA ASP A 210 16.97 6.86 -7.59
C ASP A 210 17.00 5.48 -6.91
N ALA A 211 18.00 5.24 -6.04
CA ALA A 211 18.20 3.96 -5.36
C ALA A 211 16.94 3.51 -4.57
N GLN A 212 16.19 4.47 -4.03
CA GLN A 212 14.97 4.26 -3.27
C GLN A 212 13.83 3.67 -4.12
N THR A 213 13.67 4.15 -5.36
CA THR A 213 12.66 3.64 -6.29
C THR A 213 12.99 2.22 -6.72
N ALA A 214 14.28 1.89 -6.90
CA ALA A 214 14.72 0.53 -7.19
C ALA A 214 14.39 -0.42 -6.03
N ALA A 215 14.75 -0.07 -4.79
CA ALA A 215 14.45 -0.86 -3.61
C ALA A 215 12.93 -1.09 -3.43
N SER A 216 12.13 -0.05 -3.61
CA SER A 216 10.66 -0.13 -3.52
C SER A 216 10.05 -1.05 -4.59
N LYS A 217 10.54 -0.98 -5.83
CA LYS A 217 10.10 -1.87 -6.93
C LYS A 217 10.45 -3.33 -6.65
N VAL A 218 11.65 -3.61 -6.15
CA VAL A 218 12.05 -5.00 -5.80
C VAL A 218 11.19 -5.52 -4.65
N LYS A 219 10.95 -4.72 -3.61
CA LYS A 219 10.03 -5.06 -2.50
C LYS A 219 8.62 -5.38 -3.01
N TYR A 220 8.11 -4.62 -3.99
CA TYR A 220 6.82 -4.89 -4.64
C TYR A 220 6.83 -6.22 -5.43
N LEU A 221 7.86 -6.47 -6.24
CA LEU A 221 7.98 -7.71 -7.02
C LEU A 221 8.08 -8.95 -6.12
N TYR A 222 8.83 -8.86 -5.03
CA TYR A 222 8.92 -9.91 -4.02
C TYR A 222 7.55 -10.22 -3.40
N THR A 223 6.77 -9.18 -3.09
CA THR A 223 5.41 -9.34 -2.53
C THR A 223 4.51 -10.16 -3.43
N LYS A 224 4.56 -9.96 -4.76
CA LYS A 224 3.75 -10.73 -5.72
C LYS A 224 4.10 -12.21 -5.78
N ARG A 225 5.34 -12.58 -5.44
CA ARG A 225 5.86 -13.94 -5.60
C ARG A 225 5.80 -14.78 -4.32
N LEU A 226 5.52 -14.14 -3.18
CA LEU A 226 5.29 -14.81 -1.90
C LEU A 226 3.94 -15.55 -1.80
N TRP A 227 3.03 -15.30 -2.75
CA TRP A 227 1.73 -15.96 -2.83
C TRP A 227 1.69 -16.83 -4.11
N VAL A 228 2.13 -18.07 -3.98
CA VAL A 228 1.88 -19.17 -4.95
C VAL A 228 1.21 -20.31 -4.20
#